data_AF-A0A9W4SGL5-F1
#
_entry.id   AF-A0A9W4SGL5-F1
#
_cell.length_a   1.000
_cell.length_b   1.000
_cell.length_c   1.000
_cell.angle_alpha   90.00
_cell.angle_beta   90.00
_cell.angle_gamma   90.00
#
_symmetry.space_group_name_H-M   'P 1'
#
loop_
_entity.id
_entity.type
_entity.pdbx_description
1 polymer ?
#
loop_
_entity_poly.entity_id
_entity_poly.type
_entity_poly.pdbx_seq_one_letter_code
_entity_poly.pdbx_strand_id
1 'polypeptide(L)'
;MESPFPAGPIIFSFELLPYIYFNVAFVIIAYPLYRIIGGIFNWELDIKTPANLFSDMMALVRYGFIVFVIGGYARTFNWIMILSFYMALFGFALLAELPFARHSLATQNNWPVRMWILFIFAVLAVLLMAGFHIYLIIDQDESRSKDNIHIALYLGCLIIPVILMTLGYIFKQEQNTRFLTKSYFNVIRIFKRRPQLPSANENQQPQLDTEALVQVQPFGKIALIHIHHWQIFYTLAFFTRFDHPVSQIAGGISLGIYTQGIGAYGPDNFLEEI
;
A
#
# COMPACT_ATOMS: atom_id res chain seq x y z
N MET A 1 6.68 -9.05 30.59
CA MET A 1 5.26 -8.62 30.53
C MET A 1 4.65 -9.40 29.38
N GLU A 2 3.70 -10.28 29.65
CA GLU A 2 3.00 -11.01 28.59
C GLU A 2 2.10 -10.05 27.81
N SER A 3 1.98 -10.27 26.50
CA SER A 3 1.14 -9.43 25.63
C SER A 3 -0.33 -9.59 26.02
N PRO A 4 -1.12 -8.49 26.12
CA PRO A 4 -2.56 -8.57 26.38
C PRO A 4 -3.36 -9.10 25.18
N PHE A 5 -2.73 -9.25 24.02
CA PHE A 5 -3.35 -9.84 22.84
C PHE A 5 -3.13 -11.35 22.83
N PRO A 6 -4.12 -12.16 22.38
CA PRO A 6 -3.91 -13.58 22.20
C PRO A 6 -2.67 -13.81 21.34
N ALA A 7 -1.81 -14.75 21.74
CA ALA A 7 -0.64 -15.12 20.96
C ALA A 7 -1.09 -15.66 19.60
N GLY A 8 -1.15 -14.76 18.61
CA GLY A 8 -1.40 -15.12 17.22
C GLY A 8 -0.20 -15.88 16.65
N PRO A 9 -0.34 -16.48 15.45
CA PRO A 9 0.80 -17.12 14.79
C PRO A 9 1.92 -16.09 14.62
N ILE A 10 3.03 -16.31 15.32
CA ILE A 10 4.26 -15.54 15.14
C ILE A 10 4.87 -16.04 13.83
N ILE A 11 4.72 -15.26 12.77
CA ILE A 11 5.35 -15.55 11.48
C ILE A 11 6.77 -14.99 11.58
N PHE A 12 7.74 -15.83 11.95
CA PHE A 12 9.17 -15.52 11.85
C PHE A 12 9.51 -14.09 12.32
N SER A 13 9.25 -13.80 13.60
CA SER A 13 9.44 -12.49 14.24
C SER A 13 8.44 -11.38 13.88
N PHE A 14 7.37 -11.69 13.15
CA PHE A 14 6.27 -10.77 12.87
C PHE A 14 4.96 -11.22 13.52
N GLU A 15 4.37 -10.33 14.29
CA GLU A 15 3.08 -10.53 14.94
C GLU A 15 1.96 -10.02 14.02
N LEU A 16 1.54 -10.87 13.08
CA LEU A 16 0.58 -10.51 12.03
C LEU A 16 -0.76 -10.03 12.61
N LEU A 17 -1.25 -10.69 13.66
CA LEU A 17 -2.56 -10.37 14.23
C LEU A 17 -2.58 -8.97 14.90
N PRO A 18 -1.61 -8.61 15.77
CA PRO A 18 -1.46 -7.22 16.23
C PRO A 18 -1.33 -6.20 15.09
N TYR A 19 -0.60 -6.52 14.02
CA TYR A 19 -0.49 -5.64 12.86
C TYR A 19 -1.84 -5.41 12.17
N ILE A 20 -2.64 -6.47 11.98
CA ILE A 20 -3.99 -6.36 11.41
C ILE A 20 -4.87 -5.51 12.31
N TYR A 21 -4.89 -5.78 13.62
CA TYR A 21 -5.68 -5.00 14.57
C TYR A 21 -5.29 -3.53 14.60
N PHE A 22 -3.99 -3.24 14.54
CA PHE A 22 -3.50 -1.87 14.45
C PHE A 22 -4.03 -1.16 13.19
N ASN A 23 -3.90 -1.80 12.02
CA ASN A 23 -4.39 -1.20 10.77
C ASN A 23 -5.90 -1.01 10.80
N VAL A 24 -6.67 -1.97 11.29
CA VAL A 24 -8.13 -1.83 11.39
C VAL A 24 -8.51 -0.69 12.33
N ALA A 25 -7.98 -0.67 13.55
CA ALA A 25 -8.34 0.30 14.57
C ALA A 25 -7.90 1.73 14.20
N PHE A 26 -6.64 1.90 13.79
CA PHE A 26 -6.03 3.22 13.66
C PHE A 26 -6.01 3.76 12.23
N VAL A 27 -6.10 2.90 11.21
CA VAL A 27 -6.10 3.33 9.80
C VAL A 27 -7.51 3.25 9.22
N ILE A 28 -8.16 2.09 9.28
CA ILE A 28 -9.45 1.88 8.61
C ILE A 28 -10.61 2.51 9.37
N ILE A 29 -10.57 2.52 10.71
CA ILE A 29 -11.67 3.08 11.53
C ILE A 29 -11.35 4.52 11.94
N ALA A 30 -10.23 4.75 12.63
CA ALA A 30 -9.97 6.06 13.23
C ALA A 30 -9.82 7.18 12.19
N TYR A 31 -9.17 6.93 11.05
CA TYR A 31 -8.96 7.99 10.05
C TYR A 31 -10.26 8.43 9.36
N PRO A 32 -11.12 7.53 8.83
CA PRO A 32 -12.43 7.95 8.33
C PRO A 32 -13.30 8.60 9.41
N LEU A 33 -13.26 8.11 10.65
CA LEU A 33 -14.01 8.73 11.75
C LEU A 33 -13.54 10.16 12.03
N TYR A 34 -12.23 10.39 12.06
CA TYR A 34 -11.64 11.72 12.18
C TYR A 34 -12.13 12.65 11.05
N ARG A 35 -12.12 12.16 9.79
CA ARG A 35 -12.59 12.95 8.63
C ARG A 35 -14.09 13.28 8.70
N ILE A 36 -14.92 12.33 9.16
CA ILE A 36 -16.36 12.57 9.33
C ILE A 36 -16.59 13.63 10.41
N ILE A 37 -15.95 13.50 11.57
CA ILE A 37 -16.09 14.44 12.69
C ILE A 37 -15.54 15.82 12.29
N GLY A 38 -14.33 15.87 11.74
CA GLY A 38 -13.70 17.10 11.27
C GLY A 38 -14.54 17.83 10.23
N GLY A 39 -15.16 17.10 9.30
CA GLY A 39 -16.11 17.64 8.34
C GLY A 39 -17.39 18.20 8.98
N ILE A 40 -17.97 17.51 9.97
CA ILE A 40 -19.17 18.00 10.70
C ILE A 40 -18.89 19.32 11.43
N PHE A 41 -17.71 19.46 12.04
CA PHE A 41 -17.35 20.64 12.81
C PHE A 41 -16.59 21.70 12.01
N ASN A 42 -16.41 21.52 10.69
CA ASN A 42 -15.59 22.38 9.84
C ASN A 42 -14.17 22.62 10.39
N TRP A 43 -13.55 21.60 10.99
CA TRP A 43 -12.16 21.66 11.46
C TRP A 43 -11.15 21.49 10.32
N GLU A 44 -11.61 21.03 9.16
CA GLU A 44 -10.77 20.80 8.01
C GLU A 44 -10.52 22.10 7.26
N LEU A 45 -9.24 22.41 7.04
CA LEU A 45 -8.82 23.59 6.30
C LEU A 45 -9.01 23.40 4.78
N ASP A 46 -8.91 22.16 4.31
CA ASP A 46 -8.94 21.82 2.88
C ASP A 46 -9.86 20.64 2.57
N ILE A 47 -10.58 20.76 1.45
CA ILE A 47 -11.38 19.67 0.89
C ILE A 47 -10.41 18.65 0.27
N LYS A 48 -10.37 17.44 0.82
CA LYS A 48 -9.54 16.36 0.27
C LYS A 48 -10.22 15.71 -0.93
N THR A 49 -9.46 15.62 -2.03
CA THR A 49 -9.79 14.77 -3.18
C THR A 49 -9.58 13.29 -2.84
N PRO A 50 -10.13 12.34 -3.63
CA PRO A 50 -9.90 10.92 -3.45
C PRO A 50 -8.41 10.54 -3.46
N ALA A 51 -7.60 11.16 -4.32
CA ALA A 51 -6.15 10.90 -4.38
C ALA A 51 -5.45 11.36 -3.10
N ASN A 52 -5.75 12.56 -2.62
CA ASN A 52 -5.17 13.07 -1.38
C ASN A 52 -5.61 12.24 -0.17
N LEU A 53 -6.89 11.82 -0.13
CA LEU A 53 -7.39 10.93 0.91
C LEU A 53 -6.68 9.57 0.91
N PHE A 54 -6.49 8.98 -0.27
CA PHE A 54 -5.75 7.73 -0.42
C PHE A 54 -4.30 7.89 0.02
N SER A 55 -3.66 9.01 -0.33
CA SER A 55 -2.28 9.26 0.08
C SER A 55 -2.14 9.38 1.60
N ASP A 56 -3.07 10.09 2.26
CA ASP A 56 -3.10 10.18 3.72
C ASP A 56 -3.27 8.78 4.36
N MET A 57 -4.16 7.94 3.82
CA MET A 57 -4.29 6.54 4.27
C MET A 57 -3.00 5.74 4.06
N MET A 58 -2.33 5.91 2.92
CA MET A 58 -1.04 5.28 2.66
C MET A 58 0.06 5.78 3.59
N ALA A 59 0.04 7.05 4.01
CA ALA A 59 0.92 7.57 5.06
C ALA A 59 0.72 6.83 6.39
N LEU A 60 -0.53 6.58 6.77
CA LEU A 60 -0.86 5.85 8.00
C LEU A 60 -0.49 4.35 7.93
N VAL A 61 -0.70 3.70 6.77
CA VAL A 61 -0.23 2.32 6.55
C VAL A 61 1.30 2.25 6.66
N ARG A 62 2.02 3.22 6.08
CA ARG A 62 3.48 3.36 6.22
C ARG A 62 3.90 3.59 7.67
N TYR A 63 3.14 4.34 8.45
CA TYR A 63 3.43 4.46 9.88
C TYR A 63 3.30 3.10 10.58
N GLY A 64 2.24 2.34 10.30
CA GLY A 64 2.09 0.97 10.79
C GLY A 64 3.26 0.06 10.41
N PHE A 65 3.81 0.22 9.21
CA PHE A 65 5.05 -0.46 8.81
C PHE A 65 6.21 -0.19 9.76
N ILE A 66 6.49 1.08 10.02
CA ILE A 66 7.63 1.48 10.84
C ILE A 66 7.48 0.87 12.23
N VAL A 67 6.28 0.92 12.80
CA VAL A 67 6.03 0.40 14.14
C VAL A 67 6.14 -1.12 14.21
N PHE A 68 5.49 -1.87 13.30
CA PHE A 68 5.35 -3.32 13.44
C PHE A 68 6.32 -4.13 12.57
N VAL A 69 6.79 -3.57 11.48
CA VAL A 69 7.79 -4.21 10.62
C VAL A 69 9.18 -3.83 11.04
N ILE A 70 9.49 -2.52 11.08
CA ILE A 70 10.81 -2.06 11.52
C ILE A 70 11.02 -2.38 13.00
N GLY A 71 10.03 -2.10 13.87
CA GLY A 71 10.10 -2.47 15.29
C GLY A 71 10.23 -3.99 15.52
N GLY A 72 9.70 -4.81 14.62
CA GLY A 72 9.82 -6.27 14.68
C GLY A 72 11.22 -6.82 14.35
N TYR A 73 12.08 -6.03 13.71
CA TYR A 73 13.45 -6.46 13.41
C TYR A 73 14.31 -6.61 14.66
N ALA A 74 13.91 -6.13 15.84
CA ALA A 74 14.69 -6.30 17.07
C ALA A 74 15.13 -7.76 17.32
N ARG A 75 14.37 -8.76 16.84
CA ARG A 75 14.69 -10.19 16.96
C ARG A 75 15.72 -10.70 15.94
N THR A 76 15.85 -10.05 14.79
CA THR A 76 16.75 -10.45 13.68
C THR A 76 17.82 -9.39 13.38
N PHE A 77 17.84 -8.30 14.14
CA PHE A 77 18.74 -7.18 13.99
C PHE A 77 20.13 -7.53 14.54
N ASN A 78 21.13 -7.54 13.66
CA ASN A 78 22.51 -7.81 14.03
C ASN A 78 23.50 -7.07 13.11
N TRP A 79 24.80 -7.32 13.31
CA TRP A 79 25.85 -6.62 12.57
C TRP A 79 25.83 -6.89 11.05
N ILE A 80 25.38 -8.08 10.61
CA ILE A 80 25.25 -8.41 9.18
C ILE A 80 24.22 -7.51 8.54
N MET A 81 23.05 -7.39 9.19
CA MET A 81 21.97 -6.53 8.74
C MET A 81 22.41 -5.05 8.67
N ILE A 82 23.13 -4.56 9.68
CA ILE A 82 23.66 -3.18 9.72
C ILE A 82 24.64 -2.94 8.57
N LEU A 83 25.57 -3.86 8.33
CA LEU A 83 26.54 -3.73 7.25
C LEU A 83 25.83 -3.72 5.89
N SER A 84 24.92 -4.66 5.67
CA SER A 84 24.10 -4.72 4.45
C SER A 84 23.23 -3.48 4.25
N PHE A 85 22.70 -2.90 5.33
CA PHE A 85 21.97 -1.65 5.29
C PHE A 85 22.81 -0.50 4.73
N TYR A 86 24.01 -0.25 5.28
CA TYR A 86 24.85 0.84 4.79
C TYR A 86 25.34 0.59 3.36
N MET A 87 25.72 -0.65 3.03
CA MET A 87 26.10 -1.00 1.66
C MET A 87 24.96 -0.75 0.67
N ALA A 88 23.72 -1.10 1.03
CA ALA A 88 22.57 -0.86 0.18
C ALA A 88 22.20 0.62 0.10
N LEU A 89 22.26 1.36 1.20
CA LEU A 89 21.97 2.80 1.26
C LEU A 89 22.88 3.57 0.29
N PHE A 90 24.19 3.39 0.42
CA PHE A 90 25.16 4.06 -0.44
C PHE A 90 25.20 3.46 -1.85
N GLY A 91 25.13 2.14 -1.97
CA GLY A 91 25.13 1.45 -3.26
C GLY A 91 23.94 1.86 -4.13
N PHE A 92 22.75 1.95 -3.55
CA PHE A 92 21.55 2.40 -4.27
C PHE A 92 21.64 3.89 -4.63
N ALA A 93 22.13 4.75 -3.73
CA ALA A 93 22.35 6.16 -4.04
C ALA A 93 23.33 6.32 -5.22
N LEU A 94 24.44 5.58 -5.24
CA LEU A 94 25.41 5.59 -6.34
C LEU A 94 24.80 5.05 -7.65
N LEU A 95 23.99 3.99 -7.58
CA LEU A 95 23.28 3.47 -8.75
C LEU A 95 22.33 4.51 -9.34
N ALA A 96 21.61 5.26 -8.50
CA ALA A 96 20.69 6.30 -8.94
C ALA A 96 21.39 7.48 -9.64
N GLU A 97 22.67 7.71 -9.33
CA GLU A 97 23.48 8.76 -9.99
C GLU A 97 24.00 8.36 -11.37
N LEU A 98 23.95 7.07 -11.74
CA LEU A 98 24.42 6.62 -13.05
C LEU A 98 23.52 7.19 -14.18
N PRO A 99 24.10 7.80 -15.24
CA PRO A 99 23.30 8.45 -16.28
C PRO A 99 22.28 7.52 -16.95
N PHE A 100 22.61 6.23 -17.11
CA PHE A 100 21.71 5.24 -17.70
C PHE A 100 20.65 4.71 -16.74
N ALA A 101 20.74 4.99 -15.44
CA ALA A 101 19.80 4.54 -14.41
C ALA A 101 18.79 5.62 -14.01
N ARG A 102 18.98 6.87 -14.48
CA ARG A 102 18.09 8.01 -14.26
C ARG A 102 16.83 7.97 -15.13
N HIS A 103 16.13 6.84 -15.11
CA HIS A 103 14.87 6.65 -15.81
C HIS A 103 13.77 6.19 -14.86
N SER A 104 12.55 6.65 -15.10
CA SER A 104 11.37 6.17 -14.37
C SER A 104 10.75 4.96 -15.06
N LEU A 105 9.94 4.20 -14.33
CA LEU A 105 9.12 3.12 -14.88
C LEU A 105 8.14 3.62 -15.96
N ALA A 106 7.66 4.86 -15.83
CA ALA A 106 6.77 5.47 -16.83
C ALA A 106 7.42 5.59 -18.22
N THR A 107 8.75 5.70 -18.28
CA THR A 107 9.50 5.80 -19.54
C THR A 107 10.16 4.48 -19.95
N GLN A 108 9.66 3.32 -19.47
CA GLN A 108 10.28 2.00 -19.70
C GLN A 108 10.56 1.68 -21.18
N ASN A 109 9.69 2.12 -22.09
CA ASN A 109 9.85 1.88 -23.53
C ASN A 109 11.07 2.59 -24.12
N ASN A 110 11.59 3.62 -23.43
CA ASN A 110 12.73 4.42 -23.86
C ASN A 110 14.01 4.10 -23.04
N TRP A 111 13.99 3.03 -22.24
CA TRP A 111 15.15 2.66 -21.43
C TRP A 111 16.34 2.20 -22.29
N PRO A 112 17.56 2.66 -22.00
CA PRO A 112 18.75 2.13 -22.65
C PRO A 112 18.96 0.67 -22.25
N VAL A 113 19.63 -0.13 -23.10
CA VAL A 113 19.90 -1.56 -22.84
C VAL A 113 20.57 -1.80 -21.49
N ARG A 114 21.45 -0.88 -21.04
CA ARG A 114 22.11 -0.95 -19.73
C ARG A 114 21.11 -0.89 -18.56
N MET A 115 20.05 -0.10 -18.68
CA MET A 115 18.98 -0.04 -17.67
C MET A 115 18.18 -1.34 -17.64
N TRP A 116 17.88 -1.93 -18.80
CA TRP A 116 17.23 -3.23 -18.88
C TRP A 116 18.06 -4.33 -18.22
N ILE A 117 19.37 -4.36 -18.45
CA ILE A 117 20.27 -5.30 -17.78
C ILE A 117 20.21 -5.12 -16.26
N LEU A 118 20.30 -3.88 -15.77
CA LEU A 118 20.20 -3.58 -14.34
C LEU A 118 18.84 -4.04 -13.76
N PHE A 119 17.75 -3.75 -14.45
CA PHE A 119 16.40 -4.13 -14.05
C PHE A 119 16.22 -5.65 -13.99
N ILE A 120 16.63 -6.37 -15.05
CA ILE A 120 16.56 -7.84 -15.09
C ILE A 120 17.39 -8.44 -13.96
N PHE A 121 18.60 -7.93 -13.72
CA PHE A 121 19.43 -8.38 -12.62
C PHE A 121 18.75 -8.17 -11.26
N ALA A 122 18.16 -6.99 -11.03
CA ALA A 122 17.43 -6.69 -9.80
C ALA A 122 16.22 -7.63 -9.60
N VAL A 123 15.44 -7.88 -10.67
CA VAL A 123 14.31 -8.82 -10.64
C VAL A 123 14.78 -10.23 -10.31
N LEU A 124 15.84 -10.72 -10.97
CA LEU A 124 16.40 -12.05 -10.70
C LEU A 124 16.90 -12.17 -9.26
N ALA A 125 17.55 -11.13 -8.72
CA ALA A 125 18.00 -11.12 -7.33
C ALA A 125 16.82 -11.20 -6.35
N VAL A 126 15.74 -10.44 -6.60
CA VAL A 126 14.52 -10.51 -5.79
C VAL A 126 13.87 -11.88 -5.87
N LEU A 127 13.77 -12.47 -7.08
CA LEU A 127 13.17 -13.81 -7.26
C LEU A 127 14.00 -14.90 -6.58
N LEU A 128 15.33 -14.84 -6.68
CA LEU A 128 16.24 -15.78 -6.02
C LEU A 128 16.10 -15.67 -4.50
N MET A 129 16.08 -14.45 -3.96
CA MET A 129 15.85 -14.22 -2.54
C MET A 129 14.47 -14.72 -2.12
N ALA A 130 13.41 -14.44 -2.88
CA ALA A 130 12.07 -14.93 -2.59
C ALA A 130 12.03 -16.46 -2.54
N GLY A 131 12.61 -17.14 -3.53
CA GLY A 131 12.73 -18.60 -3.56
C GLY A 131 13.51 -19.15 -2.37
N PHE A 132 14.62 -18.51 -2.00
CA PHE A 132 15.40 -18.90 -0.82
C PHE A 132 14.61 -18.77 0.49
N HIS A 133 13.85 -17.69 0.67
CA HIS A 133 13.04 -17.53 1.87
C HIS A 133 11.82 -18.46 1.88
N ILE A 134 11.26 -18.82 0.71
CA ILE A 134 10.26 -19.90 0.58
C ILE A 134 10.86 -21.24 0.99
N TYR A 135 12.12 -21.50 0.66
CA TYR A 135 12.82 -22.69 1.14
C TYR A 135 12.98 -22.66 2.67
N LEU A 136 13.42 -21.53 3.25
CA LEU A 136 13.57 -21.40 4.71
C LEU A 136 12.26 -21.63 5.47
N ILE A 137 11.13 -21.14 4.94
CA ILE A 137 9.84 -21.38 5.59
C ILE A 137 9.42 -22.84 5.52
N ILE A 138 9.64 -23.53 4.39
CA ILE A 138 9.33 -24.97 4.26
C ILE A 138 10.15 -25.79 5.25
N ASP A 139 11.45 -25.53 5.33
CA ASP A 139 12.38 -26.21 6.25
C ASP A 139 11.99 -26.01 7.72
N GLN A 140 11.61 -24.80 8.11
CA GLN A 140 11.18 -24.50 9.48
C GLN A 140 9.77 -25.00 9.83
N ASP A 141 8.86 -25.05 8.85
CA ASP A 141 7.48 -25.55 9.03
C ASP A 141 7.47 -27.06 9.30
N GLU A 142 8.27 -27.82 8.54
CA GLU A 142 8.44 -29.28 8.74
C GLU A 142 8.89 -29.61 10.17
N SER A 143 9.64 -28.72 10.81
CA SER A 143 10.12 -28.87 12.19
C SER A 143 9.09 -28.52 13.27
N ARG A 144 8.08 -27.69 13.00
CA ARG A 144 7.20 -27.12 14.06
C ARG A 144 5.78 -27.68 14.08
N SER A 145 5.17 -27.91 12.94
CA SER A 145 3.81 -28.46 12.79
C SER A 145 3.54 -28.62 11.30
N LYS A 146 2.99 -29.75 10.83
CA LYS A 146 2.64 -29.97 9.41
C LYS A 146 1.42 -29.14 8.94
N ASP A 147 1.16 -28.02 9.57
CA ASP A 147 0.07 -27.13 9.20
C ASP A 147 0.60 -26.10 8.21
N ASN A 148 0.30 -26.27 6.92
CA ASN A 148 0.65 -25.37 5.81
C ASN A 148 0.20 -23.89 5.98
N ILE A 149 -0.36 -23.53 7.13
CA ILE A 149 -0.85 -22.20 7.52
C ILE A 149 0.29 -21.18 7.46
N HIS A 150 1.50 -21.50 7.91
CA HIS A 150 2.61 -20.56 7.91
C HIS A 150 3.02 -20.18 6.48
N ILE A 151 3.15 -21.17 5.60
CA ILE A 151 3.42 -20.96 4.18
C ILE A 151 2.30 -20.12 3.53
N ALA A 152 1.04 -20.45 3.82
CA ALA A 152 -0.11 -19.71 3.28
C ALA A 152 -0.11 -18.24 3.74
N LEU A 153 0.18 -17.95 5.01
CA LEU A 153 0.25 -16.59 5.52
C LEU A 153 1.45 -15.81 4.94
N TYR A 154 2.59 -16.47 4.80
CA TYR A 154 3.80 -15.88 4.22
C TYR A 154 3.58 -15.53 2.74
N LEU A 155 3.13 -16.48 1.92
CA LEU A 155 2.78 -16.23 0.53
C LEU A 155 1.61 -15.25 0.40
N GLY A 156 0.68 -15.28 1.37
CA GLY A 156 -0.42 -14.32 1.48
C GLY A 156 0.06 -12.88 1.55
N CYS A 157 1.24 -12.60 2.11
CA CYS A 157 1.80 -11.23 2.13
C CYS A 157 2.11 -10.70 0.71
N LEU A 158 2.29 -11.58 -0.29
CA LEU A 158 2.50 -11.16 -1.70
C LEU A 158 1.24 -10.54 -2.31
N ILE A 159 0.07 -10.69 -1.68
CA ILE A 159 -1.16 -10.06 -2.12
C ILE A 159 -1.22 -8.57 -1.74
N ILE A 160 -0.42 -8.14 -0.76
CA ILE A 160 -0.43 -6.75 -0.26
C ILE A 160 -0.16 -5.75 -1.38
N PRO A 161 0.90 -5.86 -2.20
CA PRO A 161 1.14 -4.95 -3.32
C PRO A 161 -0.02 -4.94 -4.32
N VAL A 162 -0.62 -6.11 -4.59
CA VAL A 162 -1.76 -6.23 -5.51
C VAL A 162 -2.95 -5.44 -4.96
N ILE A 163 -3.28 -5.61 -3.68
CA ILE A 163 -4.35 -4.86 -3.01
C ILE A 163 -4.07 -3.36 -3.09
N LEU A 164 -2.85 -2.91 -2.76
CA LEU A 164 -2.49 -1.50 -2.78
C LEU A 164 -2.57 -0.89 -4.19
N MET A 165 -2.14 -1.62 -5.22
CA MET A 165 -2.27 -1.19 -6.61
C MET A 165 -3.73 -1.14 -7.07
N THR A 166 -4.55 -2.14 -6.70
CA THR A 166 -5.98 -2.15 -7.01
C THR A 166 -6.69 -0.97 -6.34
N LEU A 167 -6.40 -0.71 -5.06
CA LEU A 167 -6.93 0.45 -4.35
C LEU A 167 -6.48 1.76 -5.01
N GLY A 168 -5.19 1.93 -5.29
CA GLY A 168 -4.68 3.11 -5.99
C GLY A 168 -5.36 3.34 -7.34
N TYR A 169 -5.60 2.27 -8.10
CA TYR A 169 -6.37 2.33 -9.35
C TYR A 169 -7.82 2.76 -9.13
N ILE A 170 -8.50 2.21 -8.13
CA ILE A 170 -9.88 2.59 -7.77
C ILE A 170 -9.93 4.08 -7.40
N PHE A 171 -9.03 4.56 -6.55
CA PHE A 171 -8.98 5.97 -6.13
C PHE A 171 -8.65 6.90 -7.29
N LYS A 172 -7.74 6.50 -8.20
CA LYS A 172 -7.50 7.21 -9.47
C LYS A 172 -8.78 7.30 -10.31
N GLN A 173 -9.50 6.20 -10.48
CA GLN A 173 -10.74 6.18 -11.26
C GLN A 173 -11.82 7.05 -10.61
N GLU A 174 -11.93 7.02 -9.27
CA GLU A 174 -12.87 7.87 -8.54
C GLU A 174 -12.52 9.35 -8.67
N GLN A 175 -11.24 9.72 -8.62
CA GLN A 175 -10.79 11.09 -8.85
C GLN A 175 -11.14 11.56 -10.28
N ASN A 176 -10.76 10.77 -11.28
CA ASN A 176 -10.79 11.20 -12.68
C ASN A 176 -12.19 11.10 -13.30
N THR A 177 -13.05 10.21 -12.79
CA THR A 177 -14.34 9.89 -13.42
C THR A 177 -15.53 9.89 -12.47
N ARG A 178 -15.30 9.91 -11.14
CA ARG A 178 -16.32 9.82 -10.10
C ARG A 178 -17.17 8.55 -10.18
N PHE A 179 -16.59 7.43 -10.64
CA PHE A 179 -17.36 6.22 -10.96
C PHE A 179 -18.05 5.58 -9.74
N LEU A 180 -17.42 5.55 -8.56
CA LEU A 180 -18.03 5.02 -7.34
C LEU A 180 -19.17 5.93 -6.90
N THR A 181 -18.93 7.23 -6.91
CA THR A 181 -19.94 8.23 -6.58
C THR A 181 -21.15 8.12 -7.51
N LYS A 182 -20.93 8.01 -8.82
CA LYS A 182 -21.99 7.79 -9.83
C LYS A 182 -22.75 6.48 -9.58
N SER A 183 -22.03 5.39 -9.31
CA SER A 183 -22.63 4.09 -9.00
C SER A 183 -23.52 4.14 -7.75
N TYR A 184 -23.03 4.77 -6.68
CA TYR A 184 -23.78 4.98 -5.45
C TYR A 184 -25.08 5.76 -5.67
N PHE A 185 -25.00 6.88 -6.41
CA PHE A 185 -26.20 7.66 -6.75
C PHE A 185 -27.21 6.88 -7.59
N ASN A 186 -26.74 6.06 -8.53
CA ASN A 186 -27.60 5.18 -9.32
C ASN A 186 -28.32 4.15 -8.45
N VAL A 187 -27.62 3.54 -7.48
CA VAL A 187 -28.21 2.58 -6.53
C VAL A 187 -29.28 3.26 -5.67
N ILE A 188 -28.98 4.42 -5.07
CA ILE A 188 -29.97 5.18 -4.28
C ILE A 188 -31.19 5.52 -5.14
N ARG A 189 -31.00 5.89 -6.39
CA ARG A 189 -32.10 6.20 -7.31
C ARG A 189 -33.04 5.01 -7.52
N ILE A 190 -32.49 3.80 -7.61
CA ILE A 190 -33.29 2.57 -7.71
C ILE A 190 -34.12 2.37 -6.43
N PHE A 191 -33.52 2.55 -5.25
CA PHE A 191 -34.24 2.41 -3.98
C PHE A 191 -35.25 3.54 -3.69
N LYS A 192 -35.00 4.76 -4.17
CA LYS A 192 -35.91 5.90 -4.04
C LYS A 192 -37.06 5.90 -5.05
N ARG A 193 -37.00 5.08 -6.11
CA ARG A 193 -38.18 4.79 -6.93
C ARG A 193 -39.17 3.98 -6.09
N ARG A 194 -39.90 4.67 -5.22
CA ARG A 194 -41.15 4.16 -4.65
C ARG A 194 -42.08 3.77 -5.80
N PRO A 195 -42.90 2.72 -5.65
CA PRO A 195 -44.03 2.51 -6.54
C PRO A 195 -44.84 3.80 -6.52
N GLN A 196 -45.00 4.45 -7.67
CA GLN A 196 -46.02 5.48 -7.80
C GLN A 196 -47.34 4.80 -7.44
N LEU A 197 -47.94 5.17 -6.30
CA LEU A 197 -49.38 4.97 -6.16
C LEU A 197 -50.01 5.67 -7.37
N PRO A 198 -50.98 5.05 -8.06
CA PRO A 198 -51.67 5.70 -9.17
C PRO A 198 -52.22 7.03 -8.66
N SER A 199 -51.60 8.12 -9.13
CA SER A 199 -52.02 9.47 -8.77
C SER A 199 -53.29 9.75 -9.54
N ALA A 200 -54.40 9.89 -8.83
CA ALA A 200 -55.73 10.15 -9.39
C ALA A 200 -55.91 11.59 -9.94
N ASN A 201 -54.82 12.31 -10.21
CA ASN A 201 -54.89 13.64 -10.83
C ASN A 201 -53.69 13.86 -11.76
N GLU A 202 -54.01 14.06 -13.03
CA GLU A 202 -53.12 13.92 -14.18
C GLU A 202 -52.40 15.22 -14.61
N ASN A 203 -52.43 16.29 -13.83
CA ASN A 203 -52.04 17.63 -14.33
C ASN A 203 -50.92 18.38 -13.59
N GLN A 204 -50.04 17.68 -12.86
CA GLN A 204 -48.82 18.33 -12.36
C GLN A 204 -47.60 17.45 -12.63
N GLN A 205 -46.89 17.76 -13.72
CA GLN A 205 -45.55 17.25 -14.04
C GLN A 205 -44.53 17.80 -13.02
N PRO A 206 -43.89 16.97 -12.21
CA PRO A 206 -42.67 17.36 -11.49
C PRO A 206 -41.48 17.05 -12.41
N GLN A 207 -41.24 17.90 -13.41
CA GLN A 207 -40.18 17.70 -14.40
C GLN A 207 -38.85 18.38 -14.02
N LEU A 208 -38.78 19.10 -12.89
CA LEU A 208 -37.66 20.02 -12.63
C LEU A 208 -36.49 19.43 -11.80
N ASP A 209 -36.69 18.41 -10.97
CA ASP A 209 -35.67 18.00 -9.99
C ASP A 209 -34.86 16.75 -10.35
N THR A 210 -35.19 16.06 -11.46
CA THR A 210 -34.54 14.77 -11.80
C THR A 210 -33.32 14.92 -12.72
N GLU A 211 -33.25 15.96 -13.56
CA GLU A 211 -32.09 16.21 -14.43
C GLU A 211 -31.01 17.09 -13.77
N ALA A 212 -31.39 17.91 -12.77
CA ALA A 212 -30.46 18.70 -11.97
C ALA A 212 -29.72 17.88 -10.89
N LEU A 213 -30.02 16.57 -10.76
CA LEU A 213 -29.23 15.63 -9.97
C LEU A 213 -27.91 15.30 -10.68
N VAL A 214 -27.06 16.32 -10.64
CA VAL A 214 -25.60 16.26 -10.54
C VAL A 214 -24.93 15.58 -11.74
N GLN A 215 -24.66 16.36 -12.77
CA GLN A 215 -23.47 16.15 -13.59
C GLN A 215 -22.27 16.30 -12.64
N VAL A 216 -21.93 15.23 -11.91
CA VAL A 216 -20.81 15.23 -10.96
C VAL A 216 -19.57 15.45 -11.80
N GLN A 217 -19.11 16.71 -11.82
CA GLN A 217 -17.89 17.06 -12.50
C GLN A 217 -16.74 16.32 -11.81
N PRO A 218 -15.77 15.79 -12.59
CA PRO A 218 -14.56 15.24 -12.01
C PRO A 218 -13.84 16.30 -11.17
N PHE A 219 -12.96 15.86 -10.28
CA PHE A 219 -12.12 16.80 -9.55
C PHE A 219 -11.26 17.58 -10.56
N GLY A 220 -11.00 18.86 -10.29
CA GLY A 220 -10.32 19.75 -11.23
C GLY A 220 -8.90 19.35 -11.62
N LYS A 221 -8.31 18.37 -10.92
CA LYS A 221 -6.99 17.79 -11.19
C LYS A 221 -7.09 16.31 -11.51
N ILE A 222 -6.22 15.85 -12.40
CA ILE A 222 -6.16 14.46 -12.84
C ILE A 222 -5.18 13.71 -11.93
N ALA A 223 -5.59 12.57 -11.39
CA ALA A 223 -4.72 11.66 -10.67
C ALA A 223 -3.98 10.72 -11.63
N LEU A 224 -2.67 10.60 -11.44
CA LEU A 224 -1.80 9.58 -12.05
C LEU A 224 -1.20 8.68 -10.97
N ILE A 225 -0.95 7.41 -11.32
CA ILE A 225 -0.26 6.47 -10.44
C ILE A 225 1.24 6.71 -10.59
N HIS A 226 1.89 7.08 -9.48
CA HIS A 226 3.33 7.26 -9.40
C HIS A 226 3.88 6.32 -8.33
N ILE A 227 4.39 5.16 -8.74
CA ILE A 227 4.94 4.18 -7.82
C ILE A 227 6.44 4.43 -7.67
N HIS A 228 6.89 4.65 -6.44
CA HIS A 228 8.31 4.69 -6.12
C HIS A 228 8.81 3.29 -5.76
N HIS A 229 10.03 2.97 -6.17
CA HIS A 229 10.67 1.68 -5.88
C HIS A 229 10.72 1.37 -4.38
N TRP A 230 10.87 2.37 -3.50
CA TRP A 230 10.89 2.16 -2.05
C TRP A 230 9.55 1.61 -1.50
N GLN A 231 8.43 1.86 -2.18
CA GLN A 231 7.11 1.29 -1.83
C GLN A 231 7.05 -0.22 -2.09
N ILE A 232 7.89 -0.75 -2.98
CA ILE A 232 8.03 -2.20 -3.21
C ILE A 232 8.84 -2.82 -2.07
N PHE A 233 9.96 -2.18 -1.70
CA PHE A 233 10.82 -2.66 -0.61
C PHE A 233 10.15 -2.65 0.76
N TYR A 234 9.15 -1.77 0.96
CA TYR A 234 8.20 -1.87 2.07
C TYR A 234 7.60 -3.27 2.20
N THR A 235 7.07 -3.82 1.10
CA THR A 235 6.47 -5.16 1.13
C THR A 235 7.53 -6.25 1.25
N LEU A 236 8.68 -6.10 0.60
CA LEU A 236 9.76 -7.09 0.64
C LEU A 236 10.33 -7.30 2.05
N ALA A 237 10.33 -6.26 2.90
CA ALA A 237 10.82 -6.36 4.27
C ALA A 237 9.99 -7.29 5.19
N PHE A 238 8.78 -7.69 4.79
CA PHE A 238 8.03 -8.73 5.52
C PHE A 238 8.65 -10.12 5.34
N PHE A 239 9.34 -10.35 4.23
CA PHE A 239 9.85 -11.65 3.83
C PHE A 239 11.25 -11.95 4.37
N THR A 240 11.95 -10.96 4.90
CA THR A 240 13.38 -11.04 5.26
C THR A 240 13.63 -11.16 6.76
N ARG A 241 12.74 -11.84 7.49
CA ARG A 241 12.74 -11.88 8.96
C ARG A 241 13.13 -13.22 9.57
N PHE A 242 14.05 -13.91 8.92
CA PHE A 242 14.61 -15.14 9.45
C PHE A 242 15.93 -14.83 10.17
N ASP A 243 16.22 -15.57 11.25
CA ASP A 243 17.54 -15.56 11.87
C ASP A 243 18.53 -16.38 11.03
N HIS A 244 18.76 -15.91 9.81
CA HIS A 244 19.64 -16.52 8.83
C HIS A 244 20.46 -15.41 8.15
N PRO A 245 21.78 -15.57 7.97
CA PRO A 245 22.64 -14.52 7.40
C PRO A 245 22.13 -13.95 6.07
N VAL A 246 21.67 -14.81 5.15
CA VAL A 246 21.09 -14.38 3.86
C VAL A 246 19.83 -13.53 4.06
N SER A 247 18.99 -13.86 5.04
CA SER A 247 17.78 -13.10 5.35
C SER A 247 18.11 -11.75 5.98
N GLN A 248 19.13 -11.70 6.84
CA GLN A 248 19.64 -10.46 7.43
C GLN A 248 20.27 -9.54 6.38
N ILE A 249 20.98 -10.10 5.39
CA ILE A 249 21.47 -9.33 4.23
C ILE A 249 20.29 -8.72 3.46
N ALA A 250 19.29 -9.55 3.10
CA ALA A 250 18.12 -9.10 2.37
C ALA A 250 17.29 -8.05 3.15
N GLY A 251 17.19 -8.22 4.47
CA GLY A 251 16.54 -7.28 5.37
C GLY A 251 17.29 -5.95 5.45
N GLY A 252 18.62 -5.99 5.59
CA GLY A 252 19.47 -4.81 5.54
C GLY A 252 19.32 -4.06 4.22
N ILE A 253 19.36 -4.77 3.09
CA ILE A 253 19.15 -4.18 1.75
C ILE A 253 17.78 -3.51 1.65
N SER A 254 16.72 -4.21 2.07
CA SER A 254 15.36 -3.70 2.02
C SER A 254 15.18 -2.45 2.87
N LEU A 255 15.74 -2.43 4.08
CA LEU A 255 15.71 -1.25 4.95
C LEU A 255 16.55 -0.10 4.39
N GLY A 256 17.71 -0.38 3.80
CA GLY A 256 18.59 0.63 3.22
C GLY A 256 17.92 1.37 2.06
N ILE A 257 17.34 0.62 1.12
CA ILE A 257 16.63 1.21 -0.03
C ILE A 257 15.35 1.92 0.43
N TYR A 258 14.61 1.35 1.38
CA TYR A 258 13.44 2.01 1.96
C TYR A 258 13.81 3.35 2.61
N THR A 259 14.87 3.38 3.41
CA THR A 259 15.34 4.59 4.12
C THR A 259 15.84 5.64 3.15
N GLN A 260 16.59 5.25 2.11
CA GLN A 260 17.00 6.15 1.05
C GLN A 260 15.78 6.80 0.37
N GLY A 261 14.78 5.98 0.01
CA GLY A 261 13.59 6.47 -0.68
C GLY A 261 12.76 7.42 0.17
N ILE A 262 12.49 7.06 1.43
CA ILE A 262 11.79 7.96 2.36
C ILE A 262 12.59 9.25 2.62
N GLY A 263 13.91 9.16 2.73
CA GLY A 263 14.76 10.34 2.93
C GLY A 263 14.80 11.28 1.73
N ALA A 264 14.80 10.75 0.51
CA ALA A 264 14.90 11.53 -0.72
C ALA A 264 13.55 12.10 -1.18
N TYR A 265 12.48 11.30 -1.09
CA TYR A 265 11.15 11.64 -1.62
C TYR A 265 10.15 12.01 -0.53
N GLY A 266 10.52 11.87 0.75
CA GLY A 266 9.59 12.04 1.86
C GLY A 266 8.49 10.98 1.85
N PRO A 267 7.36 11.24 2.52
CA PRO A 267 6.20 10.38 2.45
C PRO A 267 5.43 10.60 1.13
N ASP A 268 6.12 10.51 0.00
CA ASP A 268 5.59 10.86 -1.32
C ASP A 268 4.30 10.09 -1.66
N ASN A 269 3.47 10.73 -2.49
CA ASN A 269 2.12 10.28 -2.76
C ASN A 269 2.12 9.15 -3.79
N PHE A 270 1.36 8.08 -3.52
CA PHE A 270 1.14 7.01 -4.52
C PHE A 270 0.35 7.51 -5.74
N LEU A 271 -0.49 8.55 -5.53
CA LEU A 271 -1.25 9.23 -6.57
C LEU A 271 -0.81 10.69 -6.64
N GLU A 272 -0.34 11.11 -7.80
CA GLU A 272 0.03 12.50 -8.09
C GLU A 272 -1.12 13.22 -8.78
N GLU A 273 -1.44 14.43 -8.34
CA GLU A 273 -2.42 15.29 -8.98
C GLU A 273 -1.73 16.26 -9.94
N ILE A 274 -2.16 16.27 -11.20
CA ILE A 274 -1.66 17.15 -12.27
C ILE A 274 -2.80 18.05 -12.77
#